data_AF-A0A182Y249-F1
#
_entry.id   AF-A0A182Y249-F1
#
_cell.length_a   1.000
_cell.length_b   1.000
_cell.length_c   1.000
_cell.angle_alpha   90.00
_cell.angle_beta   90.00
_cell.angle_gamma   90.00
#
_symmetry.space_group_name_H-M   'P 1'
#
loop_
_entity.id
_entity.type
_entity.pdbx_description
1 polymer ?
#
loop_
_entity_poly.entity_id
_entity_poly.type
_entity_poly.pdbx_seq_one_letter_code
_entity_poly.pdbx_strand_id
1 'polypeptide(L)'
;MGCAQSAEERAAAARSRLIERNLKEDGIQAAKDIKLLLLGAGESGKSTIVKQMKIIHESGFTSEDFKQYRPVVYSNTIQSLVAILRAMPNLSIAFGNNERECDAKMVFDVVQRMHDTEPFSEDLLLAMKRLWSDSGVQECFCRSNEYQLNDSAK
;
A
#
# COMPACT_ATOMS: atom_id res chain seq x y z
N MET A 1 2.52 -56.73 -32.31
CA MET A 1 2.00 -55.38 -32.01
C MET A 1 2.85 -54.79 -30.90
N GLY A 2 3.75 -53.87 -31.24
CA GLY A 2 4.70 -53.31 -30.28
C GLY A 2 5.42 -52.13 -30.91
N CYS A 3 4.73 -50.99 -30.96
CA CYS A 3 5.40 -49.73 -31.28
C CYS A 3 6.25 -49.34 -30.07
N ALA A 4 7.56 -49.30 -30.26
CA ALA A 4 8.49 -48.76 -29.28
C ALA A 4 8.13 -47.29 -29.01
N GLN A 5 7.81 -46.95 -27.76
CA GLN A 5 7.55 -45.57 -27.36
C GLN A 5 8.75 -44.70 -27.73
N SER A 6 8.48 -43.57 -28.38
CA SER A 6 9.53 -42.63 -28.78
C SER A 6 10.26 -42.14 -27.52
N ALA A 7 11.52 -41.70 -27.67
CA ALA A 7 12.27 -41.15 -26.54
C ALA A 7 11.54 -39.94 -25.91
N GLU A 8 10.80 -39.20 -26.73
CA GLU A 8 9.99 -38.05 -26.33
C GLU A 8 8.77 -38.47 -25.49
N GLU A 9 8.06 -39.54 -25.87
CA GLU A 9 6.95 -40.08 -25.07
C GLU A 9 7.42 -40.59 -23.70
N ARG A 10 8.61 -41.22 -23.65
CA ARG A 10 9.21 -41.65 -22.37
C ARG A 10 9.63 -40.47 -21.49
N ALA A 11 10.21 -39.43 -22.09
CA ALA A 11 10.55 -38.20 -21.36
C ALA A 11 9.30 -37.47 -20.84
N ALA A 12 8.25 -37.39 -21.67
CA ALA A 12 6.96 -36.82 -21.28
C ALA A 12 6.28 -37.62 -20.15
N ALA A 13 6.33 -38.96 -20.21
CA ALA A 13 5.81 -39.82 -19.16
C ALA A 13 6.60 -39.67 -17.85
N ALA A 14 7.94 -39.56 -17.91
CA ALA A 14 8.77 -39.31 -16.73
C ALA A 14 8.47 -37.93 -16.11
N ARG A 15 8.30 -36.89 -16.93
CA ARG A 15 7.89 -35.56 -16.47
C ARG A 15 6.50 -35.57 -15.84
N SER A 16 5.55 -36.30 -16.42
CA SER A 16 4.18 -36.43 -15.88
C SER A 16 4.18 -37.11 -14.51
N ARG A 17 4.95 -38.19 -14.35
CA ARG A 17 5.13 -38.86 -13.04
C ARG A 17 5.75 -37.94 -11.99
N LEU A 18 6.69 -37.08 -12.38
CA LEU A 18 7.27 -36.10 -11.48
C LEU A 18 6.23 -35.05 -11.05
N ILE A 19 5.43 -34.55 -12.00
CA ILE A 19 4.35 -33.59 -11.71
C ILE A 19 3.32 -34.22 -10.77
N GLU A 20 2.87 -35.46 -11.03
CA GLU A 20 1.93 -36.17 -10.15
C GLU A 20 2.47 -36.36 -8.74
N ARG A 21 3.77 -36.66 -8.60
CA ARG A 21 4.41 -36.74 -7.28
C ARG A 21 4.37 -35.40 -6.56
N ASN A 22 4.78 -34.32 -7.23
CA ASN A 22 4.77 -32.98 -6.64
C ASN A 22 3.34 -32.56 -6.25
N LEU A 23 2.34 -32.78 -7.10
CA LEU A 23 0.93 -32.49 -6.81
C LEU A 23 0.42 -33.26 -5.59
N LYS A 24 0.85 -34.52 -5.42
CA LYS A 24 0.48 -35.32 -4.24
C LYS A 24 1.13 -34.77 -2.97
N GLU A 25 2.40 -34.39 -3.04
CA GLU A 25 3.12 -33.78 -1.92
C GLU A 25 2.50 -32.43 -1.53
N ASP A 26 2.22 -31.56 -2.50
CA ASP A 26 1.54 -30.28 -2.31
C ASP A 26 0.13 -30.47 -1.71
N GLY A 27 -0.60 -31.49 -2.16
CA GLY A 27 -1.92 -31.84 -1.62
C GLY A 27 -1.89 -32.25 -0.15
N ILE A 28 -0.88 -33.03 0.26
CA ILE A 28 -0.68 -33.41 1.67
C ILE A 28 -0.33 -32.19 2.52
N GLN A 29 0.50 -31.29 1.99
CA GLN A 29 0.90 -30.09 2.71
C GLN A 29 -0.27 -29.11 2.85
N ALA A 30 -1.00 -28.84 1.76
CA ALA A 30 -2.18 -27.98 1.75
C ALA A 30 -3.31 -28.48 2.67
N ALA A 31 -3.43 -29.79 2.86
CA ALA A 31 -4.40 -30.37 3.80
C ALA A 31 -4.06 -30.09 5.27
N LYS A 32 -2.80 -29.77 5.60
CA LYS A 32 -2.36 -29.38 6.95
C LYS A 32 -2.48 -27.89 7.20
N ASP A 33 -2.57 -27.08 6.14
CA ASP A 33 -2.64 -25.62 6.26
C ASP A 33 -4.01 -25.16 6.78
N ILE A 34 -4.00 -24.30 7.79
CA ILE A 34 -5.20 -23.67 8.33
C ILE A 34 -5.43 -22.36 7.58
N LYS A 35 -6.56 -22.27 6.84
CA LYS A 35 -6.93 -21.07 6.10
C LYS A 35 -7.83 -20.17 6.94
N LEU A 36 -7.42 -18.93 7.13
CA LEU A 36 -8.17 -17.90 7.86
C LEU A 36 -8.61 -16.81 6.87
N LEU A 37 -9.90 -16.47 6.90
CA LEU A 37 -10.47 -15.36 6.14
C LEU A 37 -10.79 -14.20 7.09
N LEU A 38 -10.17 -13.05 6.87
CA LEU A 38 -10.45 -11.83 7.63
C LEU A 38 -11.46 -10.96 6.87
N LEU A 39 -12.60 -10.69 7.51
CA LEU A 39 -13.67 -9.85 6.97
C LEU A 39 -13.82 -8.56 7.78
N GLY A 40 -14.27 -7.49 7.13
CA GLY A 40 -14.45 -6.18 7.74
C GLY A 40 -14.50 -5.06 6.70
N ALA A 41 -15.05 -3.92 7.06
CA ALA A 41 -15.14 -2.73 6.22
C ALA A 41 -13.75 -2.21 5.76
N GLY A 42 -13.73 -1.28 4.81
CA GLY A 42 -12.50 -0.53 4.49
C GLY A 42 -11.86 0.03 5.76
N GLU A 43 -10.53 0.05 5.82
CA GLU A 43 -9.77 0.63 6.94
C GLU A 43 -9.98 -0.02 8.32
N SER A 44 -10.73 -1.13 8.43
CA SER A 44 -11.00 -1.85 9.68
C SER A 44 -9.79 -2.57 10.31
N GLY A 45 -8.56 -2.30 9.87
CA GLY A 45 -7.33 -2.89 10.41
C GLY A 45 -6.99 -4.32 9.95
N LYS A 46 -7.69 -4.90 8.96
CA LYS A 46 -7.41 -6.27 8.47
C LYS A 46 -5.95 -6.46 8.06
N SER A 47 -5.42 -5.56 7.23
CA SER A 47 -4.02 -5.59 6.80
C SER A 47 -3.06 -5.41 7.98
N THR A 48 -3.45 -4.64 8.99
CA THR A 48 -2.67 -4.44 10.22
C THR A 48 -2.57 -5.73 11.01
N ILE A 49 -3.66 -6.49 11.15
CA ILE A 49 -3.65 -7.81 11.81
C ILE A 49 -2.69 -8.76 11.08
N VAL A 50 -2.76 -8.85 9.75
CA VAL A 50 -1.84 -9.70 8.97
C VAL A 50 -0.38 -9.28 9.14
N LYS A 51 -0.11 -7.97 9.13
CA LYS A 51 1.24 -7.44 9.39
C LYS A 51 1.74 -7.78 10.80
N GLN A 52 0.87 -7.74 11.81
CA GLN A 52 1.22 -8.16 13.18
C GLN A 52 1.53 -9.65 13.27
N MET A 53 0.80 -10.50 12.53
CA MET A 53 1.13 -11.93 12.46
C MET A 53 2.54 -12.17 11.91
N LYS A 54 2.94 -11.44 10.87
CA LYS A 54 4.31 -11.47 10.33
C LYS A 54 5.36 -10.99 11.35
N ILE A 55 5.04 -10.00 12.18
CA ILE A 55 5.95 -9.52 13.23
C ILE A 55 6.11 -10.57 14.36
N ILE A 56 5.01 -11.17 14.80
CA ILE A 56 4.97 -12.01 16.02
C ILE A 56 5.36 -13.46 15.71
N HIS A 57 4.95 -14.00 14.57
CA HIS A 57 5.06 -15.42 14.24
C HIS A 57 6.06 -15.73 13.10
N GLU A 58 6.53 -14.71 12.38
CA GLU A 58 7.61 -14.86 11.40
C GLU A 58 8.84 -14.06 11.83
N SER A 59 9.82 -13.90 10.95
CA SER A 59 11.07 -13.16 11.19
C SER A 59 10.91 -11.63 11.08
N GLY A 60 9.68 -11.11 11.11
CA GLY A 60 9.40 -9.69 10.88
C GLY A 60 9.59 -9.25 9.42
N PHE A 61 9.88 -7.96 9.23
CA PHE A 61 10.05 -7.36 7.90
C PHE A 61 11.53 -7.32 7.47
N THR A 62 11.77 -7.70 6.22
CA THR A 62 13.08 -7.70 5.60
C THR A 62 13.41 -6.35 4.95
N SER A 63 14.68 -6.15 4.60
CA SER A 63 15.09 -4.98 3.82
C SER A 63 14.38 -4.88 2.47
N GLU A 64 13.99 -6.00 1.87
CA GLU A 64 13.24 -6.01 0.62
C GLU A 64 11.78 -5.59 0.84
N ASP A 65 11.15 -6.04 1.94
CA ASP A 65 9.83 -5.56 2.34
C ASP A 65 9.84 -4.02 2.52
N PHE A 66 10.88 -3.46 3.14
CA PHE A 66 10.99 -2.01 3.32
C PHE A 66 11.10 -1.24 2.00
N LYS A 67 11.79 -1.79 0.99
CA LYS A 67 11.82 -1.18 -0.34
C LYS A 67 10.44 -1.16 -0.98
N GLN A 68 9.63 -2.20 -0.77
CA GLN A 68 8.26 -2.28 -1.28
C GLN A 68 7.30 -1.35 -0.52
N TYR A 69 7.48 -1.17 0.80
CA TYR A 69 6.63 -0.29 1.60
C TYR A 69 6.99 1.19 1.50
N ARG A 70 8.23 1.54 1.18
CA ARG A 70 8.67 2.94 1.08
C ARG A 70 7.80 3.77 0.10
N PRO A 71 7.53 3.33 -1.14
CA PRO A 71 6.61 4.01 -2.04
C PRO A 71 5.20 4.20 -1.46
N VAL A 72 4.71 3.21 -0.69
CA VAL A 72 3.40 3.28 -0.02
C VAL A 72 3.39 4.35 1.06
N VAL A 73 4.48 4.52 1.80
CA VAL A 73 4.62 5.60 2.80
C VAL A 73 4.62 6.96 2.12
N TYR A 74 5.33 7.12 0.99
CA TYR A 74 5.30 8.37 0.23
C TYR A 74 3.88 8.69 -0.25
N SER A 75 3.21 7.73 -0.89
CA SER A 75 1.86 7.94 -1.41
C SER A 75 0.88 8.27 -0.29
N ASN A 76 0.88 7.51 0.82
CA ASN A 76 0.01 7.79 1.96
C ASN A 76 0.26 9.19 2.55
N THR A 77 1.51 9.64 2.62
CA THR A 77 1.85 10.94 3.21
C THR A 77 1.27 12.08 2.36
N ILE A 78 1.53 12.08 1.05
CA ILE A 78 1.10 13.17 0.18
C ILE A 78 -0.40 13.10 -0.14
N GLN A 79 -0.96 11.90 -0.30
CA GLN A 79 -2.41 11.72 -0.53
C GLN A 79 -3.23 12.17 0.68
N SER A 80 -2.74 11.92 1.91
CA SER A 80 -3.41 12.41 3.12
C SER A 80 -3.42 13.94 3.17
N LEU A 81 -2.30 14.59 2.82
CA LEU A 81 -2.25 16.04 2.73
C LEU A 81 -3.20 16.57 1.65
N VAL A 82 -3.23 15.95 0.46
CA VAL A 82 -4.16 16.29 -0.62
C VAL A 82 -5.63 16.16 -0.19
N ALA A 83 -5.97 15.13 0.58
CA ALA A 83 -7.33 14.94 1.09
C ALA A 83 -7.75 16.12 1.99
N ILE A 84 -6.87 16.55 2.90
CA ILE A 84 -7.10 17.73 3.76
C ILE A 84 -7.26 18.99 2.90
N LEU A 85 -6.34 19.25 1.98
CA LEU A 85 -6.38 20.44 1.12
C LEU A 85 -7.64 20.49 0.23
N ARG A 86 -8.14 19.34 -0.23
CA ARG A 86 -9.41 19.24 -0.99
C ARG A 86 -10.63 19.46 -0.12
N ALA A 87 -10.56 19.15 1.17
CA ALA A 87 -11.66 19.36 2.11
C ALA A 87 -11.78 20.83 2.55
N MET A 88 -10.67 21.58 2.60
CA MET A 88 -10.65 22.98 3.06
C MET A 88 -11.72 23.87 2.39
N PRO A 89 -11.87 23.92 1.05
CA PRO A 89 -12.90 24.73 0.42
C PRO A 89 -14.33 24.28 0.76
N ASN A 90 -14.55 22.96 0.90
CA ASN A 90 -15.87 22.41 1.24
C ASN A 90 -16.29 22.79 2.66
N LEU A 91 -15.33 22.94 3.58
CA LEU A 91 -15.56 23.37 4.95
C LEU A 91 -15.46 24.90 5.12
N SER A 92 -15.28 25.64 4.03
CA SER A 92 -15.08 27.10 4.02
C SER A 92 -13.90 27.58 4.89
N ILE A 93 -12.83 26.78 4.94
CA ILE A 93 -11.60 27.09 5.69
C ILE A 93 -10.56 27.66 4.72
N ALA A 94 -10.07 28.87 5.00
CA ALA A 94 -8.98 29.49 4.26
C ALA A 94 -7.62 29.11 4.87
N PHE A 95 -6.54 29.27 4.09
CA PHE A 95 -5.20 29.17 4.64
C PHE A 95 -4.95 30.28 5.67
N GLY A 96 -4.15 29.98 6.70
CA GLY A 96 -3.66 30.99 7.64
C GLY A 96 -2.71 31.98 6.96
N ASN A 97 -1.92 31.50 6.01
CA ASN A 97 -1.10 32.33 5.12
C ASN A 97 -1.45 32.06 3.64
N ASN A 98 -1.89 33.10 2.92
CA ASN A 98 -2.24 33.01 1.50
C ASN A 98 -1.09 32.55 0.59
N GLU A 99 0.17 32.71 1.01
CA GLU A 99 1.33 32.18 0.27
C GLU A 99 1.31 30.64 0.17
N ARG A 100 0.55 29.95 1.01
CA ARG A 100 0.39 28.49 0.98
C ARG A 100 -0.37 27.99 -0.23
N GLU A 101 -1.08 28.86 -0.97
CA GLU A 101 -1.71 28.46 -2.23
C GLU A 101 -0.72 27.92 -3.25
N CYS A 102 0.49 28.51 -3.31
CA CYS A 102 1.55 28.03 -4.20
C CYS A 102 2.07 26.65 -3.78
N ASP A 103 2.23 26.43 -2.47
CA ASP A 103 2.64 25.15 -1.91
C ASP A 103 1.57 24.07 -2.20
N ALA A 104 0.29 24.40 -2.05
CA ALA A 104 -0.83 23.49 -2.34
C ALA A 104 -0.87 23.08 -3.81
N LYS A 105 -0.67 24.03 -4.74
CA LYS A 105 -0.57 23.76 -6.18
C LYS A 105 0.56 22.77 -6.49
N MET A 106 1.74 22.96 -5.89
CA MET A 106 2.88 22.04 -6.06
C MET A 106 2.53 20.61 -5.61
N VAL A 107 1.87 20.47 -4.46
CA VAL A 107 1.44 19.15 -3.95
C VAL A 107 0.41 18.50 -4.88
N PHE A 108 -0.58 19.26 -5.38
CA PHE A 108 -1.56 18.74 -6.34
C PHE A 108 -0.93 18.30 -7.66
N ASP A 109 0.02 19.06 -8.19
CA ASP A 109 0.71 18.75 -9.44
C ASP A 109 1.47 17.41 -9.37
N VAL A 110 2.13 17.13 -8.24
CA VAL A 110 2.87 15.87 -8.04
C VAL A 110 1.92 14.67 -8.08
N VAL A 111 0.78 14.77 -7.37
CA VAL A 111 -0.23 13.70 -7.35
C VAL A 111 -0.90 13.55 -8.72
N GLN A 112 -1.19 14.66 -9.41
CA GLN A 112 -1.79 14.63 -10.75
C GLN A 112 -0.87 13.96 -11.79
N ARG A 113 0.45 14.11 -11.64
CA ARG A 113 1.45 13.44 -12.49
C ARG A 113 1.75 12.00 -12.05
N MET A 114 1.07 11.49 -11.02
CA MET A 114 1.27 10.15 -10.45
C MET A 114 2.71 9.90 -9.99
N HIS A 115 3.34 10.92 -9.41
CA HIS A 115 4.67 10.84 -8.81
C HIS A 115 4.62 10.77 -7.28
N ASP A 116 3.48 10.35 -6.71
CA ASP A 116 3.26 10.27 -5.27
C ASP A 116 3.94 9.05 -4.61
N THR A 117 4.48 8.13 -5.39
CA THR A 117 5.24 6.96 -4.93
C THR A 117 6.75 7.18 -4.91
N GLU A 118 7.23 8.34 -5.39
CA GLU A 118 8.64 8.67 -5.52
C GLU A 118 9.16 9.44 -4.30
N PRO A 119 10.49 9.44 -4.05
CA PRO A 119 11.09 10.28 -3.02
C PRO A 119 10.75 11.77 -3.25
N PHE A 120 10.35 12.45 -2.19
CA PHE A 120 10.04 13.87 -2.26
C PHE A 120 11.29 14.70 -2.56
N SER A 121 11.18 15.62 -3.52
CA SER A 121 12.19 16.65 -3.71
C SER A 121 12.28 17.56 -2.47
N GLU A 122 13.40 18.24 -2.29
CA GLU A 122 13.60 19.15 -1.17
C GLU A 122 12.54 20.26 -1.14
N ASP A 123 12.25 20.84 -2.30
CA ASP A 123 11.21 21.87 -2.45
C ASP A 123 9.82 21.36 -2.07
N LEU A 124 9.44 20.16 -2.52
CA LEU A 124 8.16 19.55 -2.18
C LEU A 124 8.07 19.25 -0.68
N LEU A 125 9.14 18.71 -0.09
CA LEU A 125 9.19 18.42 1.34
C LEU A 125 9.01 19.71 2.16
N LEU A 126 9.68 20.80 1.77
CA LEU A 126 9.53 22.10 2.42
C LEU A 126 8.12 22.67 2.25
N ALA A 127 7.52 22.55 1.06
CA ALA A 127 6.13 22.95 0.80
C ALA A 127 5.14 22.16 1.68
N MET A 128 5.28 20.84 1.75
CA MET A 128 4.45 19.98 2.60
C MET A 128 4.58 20.33 4.08
N LYS A 129 5.80 20.61 4.57
CA LYS A 129 6.02 21.07 5.95
C LYS A 129 5.36 22.42 6.23
N ARG A 130 5.50 23.38 5.31
CA ARG A 130 4.87 24.71 5.43
C ARG A 130 3.35 24.62 5.43
N LEU A 131 2.78 23.75 4.59
CA LEU A 131 1.35 23.45 4.57
C LEU A 131 0.90 22.82 5.90
N TRP A 132 1.63 21.83 6.39
CA TRP A 132 1.28 21.19 7.66
C TRP A 132 1.31 22.16 8.84
N SER A 133 2.25 23.10 8.86
CA SER A 133 2.32 24.15 9.88
C SER A 133 1.29 25.28 9.73
N ASP A 134 0.50 25.31 8.65
CA ASP A 134 -0.52 26.33 8.43
C ASP A 134 -1.74 26.12 9.36
N SER A 135 -2.23 27.21 9.97
CA SER A 135 -3.34 27.14 10.92
C SER A 135 -4.65 26.66 10.30
N GLY A 136 -4.92 27.03 9.04
CA GLY A 136 -6.13 26.59 8.32
C GLY A 136 -6.07 25.11 7.96
N VAL A 137 -4.89 24.60 7.60
CA VAL A 137 -4.68 23.16 7.37
C VAL A 137 -4.87 22.38 8.68
N GLN A 138 -4.32 22.85 9.80
CA GLN A 138 -4.52 22.24 11.11
C GLN A 138 -6.00 22.29 11.56
N GLU A 139 -6.70 23.40 11.33
CA GLU A 139 -8.14 23.52 11.61
C GLU A 139 -8.95 22.49 10.80
N CYS A 140 -8.65 22.36 9.50
CA CYS A 140 -9.32 21.39 8.64
C CYS A 140 -9.02 19.94 9.07
N PHE A 141 -7.80 19.66 9.52
CA PHE A 141 -7.42 18.35 10.04
C PHE A 141 -8.14 17.99 11.35
N CYS A 142 -8.34 18.95 12.26
CA CYS A 142 -9.14 18.77 13.47
C CYS A 142 -10.60 18.39 13.17
N ARG A 143 -11.10 18.75 11.98
CA ARG A 143 -12.43 18.40 11.45
C ARG A 143 -12.40 17.22 10.48
N SER A 144 -11.37 16.39 10.53
CA SER A 144 -11.18 15.22 9.65
C SER A 144 -12.27 14.16 9.75
N ASN A 145 -13.13 14.20 10.76
CA ASN A 145 -14.32 13.36 10.85
C ASN A 145 -15.45 13.78 9.89
N GLU A 146 -15.37 14.96 9.28
CA GLU A 146 -16.36 15.47 8.32
C GLU A 146 -16.07 15.07 6.86
N TYR A 147 -14.92 14.43 6.60
CA TYR A 147 -14.52 13.94 5.28
C TYR A 147 -13.73 12.63 5.40
N GLN A 148 -13.43 12.00 4.26
CA GLN A 148 -12.65 10.77 4.24
C GLN A 148 -11.16 11.11 4.31
N LEU A 149 -10.52 10.75 5.43
CA LEU A 149 -9.09 10.85 5.65
C LEU A 149 -8.59 9.54 6.24
N ASN A 150 -7.52 8.99 5.65
CA ASN A 150 -6.90 7.77 6.14
C ASN A 150 -6.52 7.91 7.63
N ASP A 151 -6.85 6.91 8.44
CA ASP A 151 -6.55 6.94 9.88
C ASP A 151 -5.04 7.03 10.19
N SER A 152 -4.16 6.59 9.28
CA SER A 152 -2.70 6.74 9.46
C SER A 152 -2.20 8.19 9.38
N ALA A 153 -3.04 9.13 8.97
CA ALA A 153 -2.74 10.55 8.99
C ALA A 153 -3.00 11.19 10.36
N LYS A 154 -3.74 10.51 11.24
CA LYS A 154 -4.08 10.96 12.60
C LYS A 154 -2.94 10.72 13.59
#